data_AF-A0A1R1DB90-F1
#
_entry.id   AF-A0A1R1DB90-F1
#
_cell.length_a   1.000
_cell.length_b   1.000
_cell.length_c   1.000
_cell.angle_alpha   90.00
_cell.angle_beta   90.00
_cell.angle_gamma   90.00
#
_symmetry.space_group_name_H-M   'P 1'
#
loop_
_entity.id
_entity.type
_entity.pdbx_description
1 polymer ?
#
loop_
_entity_poly.entity_id
_entity_poly.type
_entity_poly.pdbx_seq_one_letter_code
_entity_poly.pdbx_strand_id
1 'polypeptide(L)'
;MSRWAKPIAPIATALEPDDDKTSETVEWEMTHVLNWLKQTYTEETDSTMVNNVTNYSRGFWKGLFTCYDHYHIPRTNNDLEQFFRQTKACHRRITGLRNWNNYIVRNGEMIVLVSDALRQKHVIARLRSVSYAAYTQRKARWSERLSAGVQRRRFNRNPYTFLHQLETQWDQIAVVS
;
A
#
# COMPACT_ATOMS: atom_id res chain seq x y z
N MET A 1 -31.36 -13.58 -2.56
CA MET A 1 -30.03 -13.00 -2.84
C MET A 1 -29.90 -12.75 -4.33
N SER A 2 -29.38 -11.59 -4.75
CA SER A 2 -29.14 -11.28 -6.17
C SER A 2 -28.22 -12.35 -6.80
N ARG A 3 -28.48 -12.72 -8.06
CA ARG A 3 -27.64 -13.64 -8.85
C ARG A 3 -26.16 -13.22 -8.82
N TRP A 4 -25.90 -11.92 -8.74
CA TRP A 4 -24.55 -11.33 -8.69
C TRP A 4 -23.81 -11.49 -7.36
N ALA A 5 -24.49 -11.91 -6.28
CA ALA A 5 -23.84 -12.18 -5.00
C ALA A 5 -23.27 -13.61 -4.92
N LYS A 6 -23.75 -14.53 -5.77
CA LYS A 6 -23.32 -15.93 -5.77
C LYS A 6 -21.81 -16.12 -6.04
N PRO A 7 -21.14 -15.35 -6.92
CA PRO A 7 -19.71 -15.48 -7.14
C PRO A 7 -18.84 -15.08 -5.95
N ILE A 8 -19.37 -14.34 -4.98
CA ILE A 8 -18.61 -13.87 -3.82
C ILE A 8 -18.21 -15.05 -2.92
N ALA A 9 -19.07 -16.05 -2.77
CA ALA A 9 -18.78 -17.18 -1.88
C ALA A 9 -17.58 -18.03 -2.34
N PRO A 10 -17.47 -18.44 -3.62
CA PRO A 10 -16.26 -19.11 -4.12
C PRO A 10 -14.99 -18.26 -4.00
N ILE A 11 -15.08 -16.95 -4.27
CA ILE A 11 -13.94 -16.03 -4.13
C ILE A 11 -13.50 -15.96 -2.66
N ALA A 12 -14.45 -15.77 -1.73
CA ALA A 12 -14.17 -15.74 -0.30
C ALA A 12 -13.54 -17.06 0.16
N THR A 13 -14.05 -18.20 -0.31
CA THR A 13 -13.51 -19.53 0.04
C THR A 13 -12.07 -19.70 -0.46
N ALA A 14 -11.77 -19.26 -1.68
CA ALA A 14 -10.40 -19.29 -2.22
C ALA A 14 -9.44 -18.40 -1.41
N LEU A 15 -9.92 -17.23 -0.97
CA LEU A 15 -9.14 -16.26 -0.20
C LEU A 15 -9.19 -16.45 1.32
N GLU A 16 -9.95 -17.42 1.83
CA GLU A 16 -9.99 -17.68 3.26
C GLU A 16 -8.64 -18.30 3.67
N PRO A 17 -7.95 -17.71 4.66
CA PRO A 17 -6.66 -18.19 5.10
C PRO A 17 -6.78 -19.52 5.85
N ASP A 18 -5.89 -20.45 5.50
CA ASP A 18 -5.71 -21.75 6.15
C ASP A 18 -4.21 -21.97 6.37
N ASP A 19 -3.85 -22.79 7.36
CA ASP A 19 -2.45 -23.05 7.73
C ASP A 19 -1.67 -23.70 6.58
N ASP A 20 -2.34 -24.49 5.74
CA ASP A 20 -1.76 -25.21 4.60
C ASP A 20 -1.74 -24.40 3.30
N LYS A 21 -2.34 -23.19 3.26
CA LYS A 21 -2.40 -22.38 2.04
C LYS A 21 -1.13 -21.58 1.81
N THR A 22 -0.53 -21.78 0.65
CA THR A 22 0.58 -20.97 0.11
C THR A 22 0.07 -20.00 -0.96
N SER A 23 0.92 -19.06 -1.39
CA SER A 23 0.55 -18.16 -2.48
C SER A 23 0.22 -18.92 -3.77
N GLU A 24 0.95 -19.98 -4.08
CA GLU A 24 0.75 -20.81 -5.26
C GLU A 24 -0.62 -21.50 -5.24
N THR A 25 -1.00 -22.08 -4.10
CA THR A 25 -2.30 -22.76 -3.95
C THR A 25 -3.45 -21.78 -4.13
N VAL A 26 -3.37 -20.61 -3.50
CA VAL A 26 -4.44 -19.60 -3.57
C VAL A 26 -4.49 -18.95 -4.95
N GLU A 27 -3.35 -18.74 -5.60
CA GLU A 27 -3.29 -18.27 -6.98
C GLU A 27 -3.98 -19.25 -7.94
N TRP A 28 -3.73 -20.54 -7.76
CA TRP A 28 -4.39 -21.61 -8.52
C TRP A 28 -5.90 -21.64 -8.26
N GLU A 29 -6.33 -21.60 -7.01
CA GLU A 29 -7.76 -21.59 -6.64
C GLU A 29 -8.48 -20.37 -7.22
N MET A 30 -7.90 -19.18 -7.07
CA MET A 30 -8.45 -17.94 -7.62
C MET A 30 -8.51 -17.97 -9.15
N THR A 31 -7.52 -18.56 -9.82
CA THR A 31 -7.54 -18.74 -11.28
C THR A 31 -8.72 -19.63 -11.69
N HIS A 32 -8.96 -20.72 -10.96
CA HIS A 32 -10.11 -21.59 -11.21
C HIS A 32 -11.44 -20.88 -10.96
N VAL A 33 -11.57 -20.12 -9.88
CA VAL A 33 -12.77 -19.33 -9.60
C VAL A 33 -13.04 -18.31 -10.70
N LEU A 34 -12.01 -17.60 -11.18
CA LEU A 34 -12.16 -16.63 -12.27
C LEU A 34 -12.54 -17.29 -13.60
N ASN A 35 -11.98 -18.46 -13.91
CA ASN A 35 -12.34 -19.22 -15.11
C ASN A 35 -13.79 -19.74 -15.04
N TRP A 36 -14.18 -20.31 -13.89
CA TRP A 36 -15.56 -20.71 -13.63
C TRP A 36 -16.54 -19.54 -13.77
N LEU A 37 -16.18 -18.37 -13.23
CA LEU A 37 -16.98 -17.16 -13.31
C LEU A 37 -17.21 -16.73 -14.76
N LYS A 38 -16.18 -16.75 -15.61
CA LYS A 38 -16.30 -16.44 -17.04
C LYS A 38 -17.14 -17.45 -17.82
N GLN A 39 -17.10 -18.73 -17.44
CA GLN A 39 -17.85 -19.80 -18.11
C GLN A 39 -19.32 -19.87 -17.66
N THR A 40 -19.60 -19.48 -16.43
CA THR A 40 -20.95 -19.58 -15.84
C THR A 40 -21.81 -18.35 -16.13
N TYR A 41 -21.19 -17.18 -16.22
CA TYR A 41 -21.88 -15.89 -16.38
C TYR A 41 -21.62 -15.34 -17.78
N THR A 42 -22.34 -15.87 -18.77
CA THR A 42 -22.15 -15.55 -20.20
C THR A 42 -23.23 -14.62 -20.76
N GLU A 43 -24.23 -14.26 -19.96
CA GLU A 43 -25.30 -13.35 -20.39
C GLU A 43 -24.78 -11.90 -20.47
N GLU A 44 -25.35 -11.09 -21.38
CA GLU A 44 -24.96 -9.69 -21.55
C GLU A 44 -25.16 -8.86 -20.27
N THR A 45 -26.18 -9.20 -19.49
CA THR A 45 -26.50 -8.61 -18.18
C THR A 45 -25.44 -8.86 -17.11
N ASP A 46 -24.66 -9.94 -17.25
CA ASP A 46 -23.60 -10.32 -16.31
C ASP A 46 -22.24 -9.73 -16.69
N SER A 47 -22.07 -9.27 -17.93
CA SER A 47 -20.80 -8.78 -18.49
C SER A 47 -20.11 -7.73 -17.60
N THR A 48 -20.87 -6.80 -17.03
CA THR A 48 -20.35 -5.75 -16.16
C THR A 48 -19.75 -6.34 -14.87
N MET A 49 -20.42 -7.30 -14.25
CA MET A 49 -19.92 -7.98 -13.04
C MET A 49 -18.65 -8.77 -13.36
N VAL A 50 -18.67 -9.57 -14.44
CA VAL A 50 -17.52 -10.39 -14.85
C VAL A 50 -16.30 -9.53 -15.16
N ASN A 51 -16.49 -8.43 -15.89
CA ASN A 51 -15.42 -7.49 -16.21
C ASN A 51 -14.85 -6.83 -14.96
N ASN A 52 -15.72 -6.36 -14.05
CA ASN A 52 -15.26 -5.72 -12.81
C ASN A 52 -14.44 -6.68 -11.96
N VAL A 53 -14.93 -7.88 -11.68
CA VAL A 53 -14.21 -8.88 -10.88
C VAL A 53 -12.87 -9.21 -11.55
N THR A 54 -12.87 -9.49 -12.86
CA THR A 54 -11.64 -9.80 -13.60
C THR A 54 -10.63 -8.66 -13.55
N ASN A 55 -11.06 -7.42 -13.74
CA ASN A 55 -10.18 -6.26 -13.76
C ASN A 55 -9.60 -5.97 -12.38
N TYR A 56 -10.41 -6.02 -11.33
CA TYR A 56 -9.92 -5.83 -9.97
C TYR A 56 -8.95 -6.93 -9.56
N SER A 57 -9.29 -8.21 -9.79
CA SER A 57 -8.40 -9.32 -9.49
C SER A 57 -7.07 -9.18 -10.23
N ARG A 58 -7.09 -8.83 -11.52
CA ARG A 58 -5.88 -8.68 -12.34
C ARG A 58 -5.02 -7.49 -11.88
N GLY A 59 -5.65 -6.38 -11.51
CA GLY A 59 -4.96 -5.18 -11.03
C GLY A 59 -4.18 -5.41 -9.72
N PHE A 60 -4.73 -6.24 -8.82
CA PHE A 60 -4.10 -6.56 -7.55
C PHE A 60 -3.29 -7.87 -7.56
N TRP A 61 -3.41 -8.68 -8.61
CA TRP A 61 -2.83 -10.02 -8.70
C TRP A 61 -1.39 -10.10 -8.20
N LYS A 62 -0.56 -9.17 -8.68
CA LYS A 62 0.83 -9.03 -8.24
C LYS A 62 0.86 -8.50 -6.79
N GLY A 63 1.13 -9.41 -5.86
CA GLY A 63 1.26 -9.10 -4.44
C GLY A 63 0.03 -9.44 -3.60
N LEU A 64 -1.08 -9.87 -4.21
CA LEU A 64 -2.30 -10.25 -3.50
C LEU A 64 -2.07 -11.43 -2.56
N PHE A 65 -1.29 -12.41 -3.01
CA PHE A 65 -1.09 -13.68 -2.30
C PHE A 65 0.17 -13.71 -1.43
N THR A 66 0.93 -12.61 -1.37
CA THR A 66 2.20 -12.54 -0.63
C THR A 66 2.00 -12.72 0.89
N CYS A 67 0.80 -12.47 1.41
CA CYS A 67 0.48 -12.72 2.81
C CYS A 67 0.48 -14.22 3.18
N TYR A 68 0.25 -15.13 2.23
CA TYR A 68 0.26 -16.56 2.47
C TYR A 68 1.66 -17.10 2.74
N ASP A 69 2.69 -16.55 2.09
CA ASP A 69 4.07 -17.05 2.26
C ASP A 69 4.86 -16.32 3.35
N HIS A 70 4.42 -15.12 3.75
CA HIS A 70 5.20 -14.27 4.64
C HIS A 70 4.53 -14.07 6.00
N TYR A 71 5.09 -14.70 7.02
CA TYR A 71 4.63 -14.61 8.42
C TYR A 71 4.50 -13.17 8.96
N HIS A 72 5.29 -12.23 8.43
CA HIS A 72 5.25 -10.82 8.85
C HIS A 72 4.08 -10.02 8.26
N ILE A 73 3.35 -10.59 7.30
CA ILE A 73 2.22 -9.95 6.64
C ILE A 73 0.94 -10.58 7.21
N PRO A 74 0.02 -9.76 7.75
CA PRO A 74 -1.26 -10.26 8.25
C PRO A 74 -2.00 -11.06 7.18
N ARG A 75 -2.39 -12.30 7.51
CA ARG A 75 -3.13 -13.21 6.62
C ARG A 75 -4.63 -12.95 6.64
N THR A 76 -5.18 -12.54 7.79
CA THR A 76 -6.62 -12.31 7.97
C THR A 76 -6.96 -10.82 8.00
N ASN A 77 -8.22 -10.48 7.70
CA ASN A 77 -8.72 -9.12 7.90
C ASN A 77 -8.65 -8.69 9.37
N ASN A 78 -8.91 -9.61 10.31
CA ASN A 78 -8.82 -9.33 11.75
C ASN A 78 -7.39 -8.95 12.16
N ASP A 79 -6.39 -9.69 11.69
CA ASP A 79 -4.98 -9.40 11.97
C ASP A 79 -4.57 -8.07 11.34
N LEU A 80 -5.06 -7.78 10.13
CA LEU A 80 -4.80 -6.52 9.44
C LEU A 80 -5.44 -5.34 10.19
N GLU A 81 -6.68 -5.47 10.62
CA GLU A 81 -7.38 -4.49 11.45
C GLU A 81 -6.64 -4.26 12.78
N GLN A 82 -6.23 -5.34 13.44
CA GLN A 82 -5.45 -5.29 14.67
C GLN A 82 -4.11 -4.58 14.45
N PHE A 83 -3.39 -4.93 13.37
CA PHE A 83 -2.14 -4.31 12.98
C PHE A 83 -2.29 -2.80 12.76
N PHE A 84 -3.29 -2.37 11.98
CA PHE A 84 -3.56 -0.95 11.76
C PHE A 84 -4.00 -0.24 13.04
N ARG A 85 -4.79 -0.89 13.89
CA ARG A 85 -5.23 -0.34 15.19
C ARG A 85 -4.04 -0.08 16.11
N GLN A 86 -3.13 -1.03 16.22
CA GLN A 86 -1.89 -0.90 17.01
C GLN A 86 -1.02 0.23 16.47
N THR A 87 -0.88 0.31 15.14
CA THR A 87 -0.06 1.35 14.49
C THR A 87 -0.65 2.75 14.70
N LYS A 88 -1.98 2.91 14.57
CA LYS A 88 -2.71 4.15 14.91
C LYS A 88 -2.52 4.54 16.37
N ALA A 89 -2.61 3.58 17.29
CA ALA A 89 -2.45 3.82 18.72
C ALA A 89 -1.03 4.28 19.05
N CYS A 90 0.00 3.63 18.48
CA CYS A 90 1.40 4.03 18.63
C CYS A 90 1.63 5.45 18.09
N HIS A 91 1.16 5.74 16.88
CA HIS A 91 1.24 7.08 16.29
C HIS A 91 0.63 8.16 17.19
N ARG A 92 -0.58 7.91 17.71
CA ARG A 92 -1.27 8.85 18.61
C ARG A 92 -0.51 9.05 19.91
N ARG A 93 0.12 8.01 20.47
CA ARG A 93 0.94 8.13 21.68
C ARG A 93 2.20 8.98 21.44
N ILE A 94 2.82 8.87 20.26
CA ILE A 94 4.03 9.63 19.90
C ILE A 94 3.72 11.09 19.58
N THR A 95 2.64 11.35 18.84
CA THR A 95 2.36 12.67 18.25
C THR A 95 1.24 13.44 18.94
N GLY A 96 0.42 12.78 19.76
CA GLY A 96 -0.83 13.33 20.30
C GLY A 96 -1.96 13.46 19.26
N LEU A 97 -1.69 13.21 17.98
CA LEU A 97 -2.66 13.47 16.91
C LEU A 97 -3.57 12.28 16.66
N ARG A 98 -4.88 12.53 16.60
CA ARG A 98 -5.88 11.54 16.17
C ARG A 98 -5.85 11.33 14.65
N ASN A 99 -5.56 12.37 13.88
CA ASN A 99 -5.47 12.28 12.42
C ASN A 99 -4.16 11.59 12.01
N TRP A 100 -4.28 10.54 11.20
CA TRP A 100 -3.15 9.73 10.73
C TRP A 100 -2.77 9.96 9.26
N ASN A 101 -3.55 10.74 8.50
CA ASN A 101 -3.35 10.93 7.06
C ASN A 101 -1.99 11.57 6.76
N ASN A 102 -1.61 12.60 7.51
CA ASN A 102 -0.30 13.25 7.36
C ASN A 102 0.87 12.29 7.60
N TYR A 103 0.69 11.32 8.50
CA TYR A 103 1.71 10.32 8.78
C TYR A 103 1.78 9.28 7.65
N ILE A 104 0.64 8.88 7.08
CA ILE A 104 0.55 8.01 5.88
C ILE A 104 1.26 8.66 4.70
N VAL A 105 0.94 9.92 4.39
CA VAL A 105 1.57 10.64 3.28
C VAL A 105 3.08 10.78 3.50
N ARG A 106 3.52 11.03 4.75
CA ARG A 106 4.93 11.20 5.06
C ARG A 106 5.70 9.88 5.01
N ASN A 107 5.17 8.84 5.63
CA ASN A 107 5.93 7.61 5.87
C ASN A 107 5.65 6.51 4.81
N GLY A 108 4.49 6.56 4.15
CA GLY A 108 4.09 5.63 3.08
C GLY A 108 4.24 4.16 3.49
N GLU A 109 4.84 3.38 2.59
CA GLU A 109 5.15 1.95 2.77
C GLU A 109 5.93 1.63 4.06
N MET A 110 6.72 2.58 4.58
CA MET A 110 7.59 2.34 5.72
C MET A 110 6.82 2.29 7.05
N ILE A 111 5.56 2.75 7.07
CA ILE A 111 4.71 2.71 8.28
C ILE A 111 4.60 1.29 8.81
N VAL A 112 4.49 0.33 7.90
CA VAL A 112 4.32 -1.08 8.24
C VAL A 112 5.57 -1.62 8.94
N LEU A 113 6.74 -1.07 8.60
CA LEU A 113 8.01 -1.50 9.14
C LEU A 113 8.29 -0.91 10.52
N VAL A 114 7.80 0.28 10.86
CA VAL A 114 8.24 0.97 12.10
C VAL A 114 7.80 0.27 13.38
N SER A 115 6.59 -0.30 13.42
CA SER A 115 6.06 -0.92 14.65
C SER A 115 6.74 -2.26 14.95
N ASP A 116 7.11 -3.02 13.93
CA ASP A 116 7.72 -4.35 14.06
C ASP A 116 9.25 -4.32 13.98
N ALA A 117 9.85 -3.41 13.21
CA ALA A 117 11.30 -3.44 12.93
C ALA A 117 12.18 -3.35 14.19
N LEU A 118 11.72 -2.64 15.23
CA LEU A 118 12.46 -2.56 16.51
C LEU A 118 12.33 -3.84 17.35
N ARG A 119 11.33 -4.68 17.07
CA ARG A 119 11.11 -5.98 17.74
C ARG A 119 11.84 -7.13 17.03
N GLN A 120 12.28 -6.92 15.79
CA GLN A 120 13.00 -7.92 15.01
C GLN A 120 14.37 -8.22 15.63
N LYS A 121 14.72 -9.51 15.71
CA LYS A 121 16.01 -9.97 16.24
C LYS A 121 17.16 -9.36 15.44
N HIS A 122 18.25 -9.02 16.14
CA HIS A 122 19.49 -8.52 15.56
C HIS A 122 19.33 -7.23 14.71
N VAL A 123 18.36 -6.36 15.03
CA VAL A 123 18.13 -5.10 14.30
C VAL A 123 19.39 -4.26 14.15
N ILE A 124 20.20 -4.12 15.20
CA ILE A 124 21.46 -3.34 15.15
C ILE A 124 22.46 -3.96 14.17
N ALA A 125 22.61 -5.29 14.16
CA ALA A 125 23.53 -5.97 13.25
C ALA A 125 23.11 -5.79 11.78
N ARG A 126 21.81 -5.88 11.50
CA ARG A 126 21.25 -5.62 10.17
C ARG A 126 21.40 -4.17 9.72
N LEU A 127 21.25 -3.21 10.65
CA LEU A 127 21.50 -1.80 10.33
C LEU A 127 22.98 -1.55 10.02
N ARG A 128 23.90 -2.26 10.71
CA ARG A 128 25.34 -2.19 10.46
C ARG A 128 25.76 -2.84 9.14
N SER A 129 25.01 -3.81 8.62
CA SER A 129 25.31 -4.44 7.32
C SER A 129 24.94 -3.56 6.11
N VAL A 130 24.22 -2.46 6.32
CA VAL A 130 23.87 -1.52 5.26
C VAL A 130 25.03 -0.56 5.01
N SER A 131 25.51 -0.49 3.78
CA SER A 131 26.57 0.45 3.41
C SER A 131 26.08 1.90 3.51
N TYR A 132 26.99 2.81 3.82
CA TYR A 132 26.68 4.24 3.87
C TYR A 132 26.14 4.76 2.53
N ALA A 133 26.67 4.27 1.41
CA ALA A 133 26.21 4.64 0.07
C ALA A 133 24.75 4.19 -0.19
N ALA A 134 24.36 2.98 0.24
CA ALA A 134 22.99 2.52 0.11
C ALA A 134 22.03 3.37 0.97
N TYR A 135 22.46 3.73 2.19
CA TYR A 135 21.71 4.62 3.06
C TYR A 135 21.50 6.01 2.44
N THR A 136 22.56 6.64 1.93
CA THR A 136 22.45 7.98 1.34
C THR A 136 21.56 7.99 0.10
N GLN A 137 21.67 7.00 -0.77
CA GLN A 137 20.80 6.85 -1.94
C GLN A 137 19.32 6.70 -1.51
N ARG A 138 19.03 5.85 -0.52
CA ARG A 138 17.66 5.67 -0.02
C ARG A 138 17.12 6.94 0.64
N LYS A 139 17.96 7.66 1.38
CA LYS A 139 17.61 8.95 2.00
C LYS A 139 17.31 10.03 0.96
N ALA A 140 18.05 10.09 -0.14
CA ALA A 140 17.81 11.01 -1.25
C ALA A 140 16.43 10.76 -1.87
N ARG A 141 16.15 9.50 -2.26
CA ARG A 141 14.82 9.09 -2.79
C ARG A 141 13.69 9.41 -1.82
N TRP A 142 13.91 9.19 -0.53
CA TRP A 142 12.93 9.55 0.50
C TRP A 142 12.64 11.06 0.54
N SER A 143 13.69 11.87 0.48
CA SER A 143 13.59 13.33 0.54
C SER A 143 12.89 13.89 -0.70
N GLU A 144 13.20 13.34 -1.87
CA GLU A 144 12.52 13.64 -3.13
C GLU A 144 11.03 13.34 -3.05
N ARG A 145 10.65 12.15 -2.56
CA ARG A 145 9.23 11.79 -2.36
C ARG A 145 8.50 12.75 -1.42
N LEU A 146 9.17 13.24 -0.38
CA LEU A 146 8.60 14.20 0.57
C LEU A 146 8.54 15.63 0.02
N SER A 147 9.37 15.98 -0.97
CA SER A 147 9.48 17.34 -1.50
C SER A 147 8.14 17.87 -2.00
N ALA A 148 7.36 17.07 -2.71
CA ALA A 148 6.03 17.43 -3.19
C ALA A 148 5.07 17.79 -2.04
N GLY A 149 5.09 17.00 -0.95
CA GLY A 149 4.30 17.28 0.25
C GLY A 149 4.75 18.55 0.97
N VAL A 150 6.06 18.81 0.99
CA VAL A 150 6.64 20.05 1.57
C VAL A 150 6.23 21.27 0.74
N GLN A 151 6.34 21.20 -0.59
CA GLN A 151 5.93 22.30 -1.48
C GLN A 151 4.44 22.59 -1.33
N ARG A 152 3.58 21.57 -1.32
CA ARG A 152 2.14 21.75 -1.09
C ARG A 152 1.83 22.41 0.26
N ARG A 153 2.54 22.03 1.32
CA ARG A 153 2.40 22.69 2.64
C ARG A 153 2.87 24.15 2.62
N ARG A 154 3.97 24.45 1.91
CA ARG A 154 4.48 25.83 1.76
C ARG A 154 3.47 26.69 1.00
N PHE A 155 2.97 26.19 -0.13
CA PHE A 155 1.90 26.83 -0.90
C PHE A 155 0.66 27.08 -0.05
N ASN A 156 0.12 26.05 0.63
CA ASN A 156 -1.07 26.21 1.47
C ASN A 156 -0.88 27.19 2.64
N ARG A 157 0.35 27.39 3.12
CA ARG A 157 0.65 28.32 4.21
C ARG A 157 0.69 29.77 3.74
N ASN A 158 1.27 30.01 2.56
CA ASN A 158 1.30 31.34 1.95
C ASN A 158 1.45 31.20 0.41
N PRO A 159 0.33 31.17 -0.32
CA PRO A 159 0.34 30.98 -1.77
C PRO A 159 1.10 32.09 -2.50
N TYR A 160 0.88 33.35 -2.09
CA TYR A 160 1.44 34.53 -2.77
C TYR A 160 2.97 34.55 -2.72
N THR A 161 3.56 34.37 -1.53
CA THR A 161 5.02 34.34 -1.39
C THR A 161 5.63 33.14 -2.09
N PHE A 162 4.93 32.00 -2.10
CA PHE A 162 5.41 30.80 -2.79
C PHE A 162 5.43 30.98 -4.31
N LEU A 163 4.37 31.55 -4.89
CA LEU A 163 4.29 31.83 -6.33
C LEU A 163 5.33 32.87 -6.75
N HIS A 164 5.47 33.97 -6.00
CA HIS A 164 6.48 34.99 -6.28
C HIS A 164 7.91 34.41 -6.25
N GLN A 165 8.21 33.49 -5.32
CA GLN A 165 9.51 32.81 -5.28
C GLN A 165 9.74 31.94 -6.51
N LEU A 166 8.69 31.25 -6.99
CA LEU A 166 8.77 30.45 -8.22
C LEU A 166 8.98 31.32 -9.46
N GLU A 167 8.26 32.44 -9.55
CA GLU A 167 8.42 33.42 -10.64
C GLU A 167 9.85 33.99 -10.66
N THR A 168 10.39 34.38 -9.50
CA THR A 168 11.77 34.88 -9.40
C THR A 168 12.79 33.81 -9.81
N GLN A 169 12.57 32.54 -9.44
CA GLN A 169 13.44 31.44 -9.87
C GLN A 169 13.35 31.18 -11.37
N TRP A 170 12.16 31.30 -11.95
CA TRP A 170 11.93 31.13 -13.38
C TRP A 170 12.65 32.21 -14.18
N ASP A 171 12.54 33.47 -13.77
CA ASP A 171 13.21 34.59 -14.42
C ASP A 171 14.74 34.44 -14.39
N GLN A 172 15.30 33.95 -13.28
CA GLN A 172 16.74 33.69 -13.17
C GLN A 172 17.24 32.60 -14.13
N ILE A 173 16.43 31.56 -14.38
CA ILE A 173 16.76 30.49 -15.33
C ILE A 173 16.61 30.99 -16.76
N ALA A 174 15.58 31.79 -17.04
CA ALA A 174 15.31 32.37 -18.35
C ALA A 174 16.36 33.41 -18.78
N VAL A 175 17.02 34.08 -17.83
CA VAL A 175 18.09 35.07 -18.09
C VAL A 175 19.45 34.42 -18.34
N VAL A 176 19.65 33.16 -17.93
CA VAL A 176 20.93 32.43 -18.05
C VAL A 176 20.92 31.46 -19.26
N SER A 177 19.79 31.30 -19.94
CA SER A 177 19.64 30.50 -21.18
C SER A 177 19.61 31.40 -22.41
#